data_AF-A0A368Y1S7-F1
#
_entry.id   AF-A0A368Y1S7-F1
#
_cell.length_a   1.000
_cell.length_b   1.000
_cell.length_c   1.000
_cell.angle_alpha   90.00
_cell.angle_beta   90.00
_cell.angle_gamma   90.00
#
_symmetry.space_group_name_H-M   'P 1'
#
loop_
_entity.id
_entity.type
_entity.pdbx_description
1 polymer ?
#
loop_
_entity_poly.entity_id
_entity_poly.type
_entity_poly.pdbx_seq_one_letter_code
_entity_poly.pdbx_strand_id
1 'polypeptide(L)'
;MFSLNDGWQSKKVLRYPKTIHRKVPGYQTTYQLTAKLLKGKLPHHERNVLLIGAVGGEELLNILAIIPDTKLTALDPSEKMSIWVQALHCSS
;
A
#
# COMPACT_ATOMS: atom_id res chain seq x y z
N MET A 1 11.01 10.05 -21.57
CA MET A 1 10.42 10.88 -20.48
C MET A 1 8.97 10.44 -20.32
N PHE A 2 8.62 9.74 -19.24
CA PHE A 2 7.24 9.38 -18.96
C PHE A 2 6.53 10.62 -18.40
N SER A 3 5.54 11.15 -19.13
CA SER A 3 4.65 12.20 -18.63
C SER A 3 3.87 11.64 -17.44
N LEU A 4 3.91 12.34 -16.31
CA LEU A 4 3.33 11.89 -15.02
C LEU A 4 1.79 11.82 -15.03
N ASN A 5 1.11 12.28 -16.10
CA ASN A 5 -0.33 12.54 -16.05
C ASN A 5 -1.23 11.39 -16.53
N ASP A 6 -0.78 10.47 -17.38
CA ASP A 6 -1.67 9.48 -18.02
C ASP A 6 -1.40 8.03 -17.57
N GLY A 7 -0.35 7.80 -16.79
CA GLY A 7 0.17 6.47 -16.47
C GLY A 7 -0.78 5.65 -15.60
N TRP A 8 -1.32 6.26 -14.54
CA TRP A 8 -2.10 5.59 -13.49
C TRP A 8 -3.53 5.24 -13.90
N GLN A 9 -4.02 5.87 -14.97
CA GLN A 9 -5.32 5.57 -15.58
C GLN A 9 -5.20 4.53 -16.70
N SER A 10 -4.01 4.00 -16.98
CA SER A 10 -3.84 2.95 -17.99
C SER A 10 -4.31 1.58 -17.49
N LYS A 11 -4.90 0.75 -18.37
CA LYS A 11 -5.17 -0.67 -18.05
C LYS A 11 -3.88 -1.45 -17.71
N LYS A 12 -2.71 -0.95 -18.13
CA LYS A 12 -1.40 -1.56 -17.82
C LYS A 12 -1.09 -1.54 -16.32
N VAL A 13 -1.68 -0.62 -15.56
CA VAL A 13 -1.45 -0.46 -14.12
C VAL A 13 -2.04 -1.64 -13.33
N LEU A 14 -3.02 -2.36 -13.86
CA LEU A 14 -3.52 -3.60 -13.24
C LEU A 14 -2.43 -4.70 -13.17
N ARG A 15 -1.35 -4.59 -13.94
CA ARG A 15 -0.18 -5.48 -13.86
C ARG A 15 0.88 -4.97 -12.88
N TYR A 16 0.65 -3.84 -12.22
CA TYR A 16 1.61 -3.21 -11.31
C TYR A 16 2.07 -4.19 -10.21
N PRO A 17 1.18 -4.88 -9.45
CA PRO A 17 1.62 -5.82 -8.41
C PRO A 17 2.53 -6.93 -8.94
N LYS A 18 2.30 -7.39 -10.18
CA LYS A 18 3.11 -8.45 -10.81
C LYS A 18 4.48 -7.99 -11.30
N THR A 19 4.69 -6.69 -11.48
CA THR A 19 5.90 -6.16 -12.14
C THR A 19 6.76 -5.29 -11.24
N ILE A 20 6.21 -4.78 -10.15
CA ILE A 20 6.91 -3.80 -9.30
C ILE A 20 8.16 -4.37 -8.64
N HIS A 21 8.11 -5.62 -8.17
CA HIS A 21 9.26 -6.32 -7.57
C HIS A 21 10.47 -6.45 -8.50
N ARG A 22 10.25 -6.48 -9.82
CA ARG A 22 11.33 -6.51 -10.83
C ARG A 22 11.86 -5.13 -11.18
N LYS A 23 11.13 -4.08 -10.83
CA LYS A 23 11.44 -2.68 -11.17
C LYS A 23 12.05 -1.91 -10.01
N VAL A 24 11.70 -2.27 -8.78
CA VAL A 24 12.16 -1.60 -7.57
C VAL A 24 12.88 -2.62 -6.69
N PRO A 25 14.23 -2.63 -6.70
CA PRO A 25 15.01 -3.42 -5.77
C PRO A 25 14.64 -3.07 -4.32
N GLY A 26 14.48 -4.09 -3.48
CA GLY A 26 14.14 -3.90 -2.07
C GLY A 26 12.70 -3.46 -1.81
N TYR A 27 11.80 -3.50 -2.80
CA TYR A 27 10.39 -3.10 -2.64
C TYR A 27 9.76 -3.71 -1.37
N GLN A 28 9.83 -5.03 -1.24
CA GLN A 28 9.30 -5.75 -0.07
C GLN A 28 10.02 -5.36 1.23
N THR A 29 11.36 -5.29 1.20
CA THR A 29 12.17 -4.93 2.37
C THR A 29 11.79 -3.56 2.91
N THR A 30 11.52 -2.59 2.03
CA THR A 30 11.08 -1.25 2.40
C THR A 30 9.78 -1.29 3.20
N TYR A 31 8.76 -2.04 2.76
CA TYR A 31 7.51 -2.14 3.51
C TYR A 31 7.66 -2.88 4.84
N GLN A 32 8.50 -3.93 4.88
CA GLN A 32 8.80 -4.63 6.13
C GLN A 32 9.49 -3.72 7.16
N LEU A 33 10.44 -2.90 6.73
CA LEU A 33 11.12 -1.93 7.60
C LEU A 33 10.15 -0.85 8.08
N THR A 34 9.33 -0.29 7.18
CA THR A 34 8.27 0.66 7.53
C THR A 34 7.35 0.09 8.60
N ALA A 35 6.85 -1.13 8.42
CA ALA A 35 5.96 -1.76 9.39
C ALA A 35 6.61 -2.00 10.76
N LYS A 36 7.89 -2.40 10.78
CA LYS A 36 8.66 -2.56 12.03
C LYS A 36 8.89 -1.23 12.74
N LEU A 37 9.18 -0.17 11.99
CA LEU A 37 9.32 1.18 12.55
C LEU A 37 7.99 1.67 13.12
N LEU A 38 6.89 1.52 12.39
CA LEU A 38 5.55 1.85 12.88
C LEU A 38 5.21 1.08 14.16
N LYS A 39 5.50 -0.23 14.21
CA LYS A 39 5.29 -1.04 15.41
C LYS A 39 6.03 -0.52 16.64
N GLY A 40 7.28 -0.08 16.46
CA GLY A 40 8.11 0.43 17.55
C GLY A 40 7.80 1.86 17.95
N LYS A 41 7.16 2.65 17.07
CA LYS A 41 6.87 4.08 17.31
C LYS A 41 5.42 4.33 17.72
N LEU A 42 4.48 3.49 17.30
CA LEU A 42 3.07 3.66 17.60
C LEU A 42 2.66 2.86 18.86
N PRO A 43 2.15 3.54 19.90
CA PRO A 43 1.56 2.87 21.05
C PRO A 43 0.46 1.90 20.63
N HIS A 44 0.28 0.79 21.33
CA HIS A 44 -0.74 -0.21 21.00
C HIS A 44 -2.18 0.37 20.94
N HIS A 45 -2.47 1.47 21.65
CA HIS A 45 -3.78 2.10 21.73
C HIS A 45 -4.03 3.20 20.67
N GLU A 46 -3.02 3.59 19.87
CA GLU A 46 -3.12 4.66 18.87
C GLU A 46 -2.62 4.20 17.49
N ARG A 47 -3.12 3.06 17.02
CA ARG A 47 -2.74 2.48 15.72
C ARG A 47 -3.75 2.79 14.64
N ASN A 48 -3.95 4.07 14.37
CA ASN A 48 -4.65 4.54 13.17
C ASN A 48 -3.61 5.02 12.15
N VAL A 49 -3.48 4.32 11.02
CA VAL A 49 -2.47 4.62 10.00
C VAL A 49 -3.17 5.00 8.70
N LEU A 50 -2.86 6.19 8.18
CA LEU A 50 -3.26 6.64 6.86
C LEU A 50 -2.13 6.40 5.86
N LEU A 51 -2.37 5.57 4.86
CA LEU A 51 -1.46 5.29 3.76
C LEU A 51 -1.89 6.08 2.51
N ILE A 52 -1.07 7.02 2.07
CA ILE A 52 -1.33 7.87 0.89
C ILE A 52 -0.55 7.33 -0.31
N GLY A 53 -1.21 7.18 -1.47
CA GLY A 53 -0.62 6.53 -2.64
C GLY A 53 -0.61 5.01 -2.51
N ALA A 54 -1.67 4.45 -1.94
CA ALA A 54 -1.84 3.02 -1.74
C ALA A 54 -2.23 2.31 -3.05
N VAL A 55 -1.26 2.25 -3.95
CA VAL A 55 -1.44 1.79 -5.34
C VAL A 55 -1.78 0.29 -5.38
N GLY A 56 -0.96 -0.59 -4.79
CA GLY A 56 -0.95 -2.02 -5.12
C GLY A 56 -1.68 -2.96 -4.16
N GLY A 57 -2.06 -2.49 -2.96
CA GLY A 57 -2.64 -3.32 -1.89
C GLY A 57 -1.62 -4.23 -1.18
N GLU A 58 -0.56 -4.64 -1.87
CA GLU A 58 0.52 -5.46 -1.31
C GLU A 58 1.26 -4.74 -0.16
N GLU A 59 1.33 -3.41 -0.21
CA GLU A 59 1.89 -2.58 0.86
C GLU A 59 1.08 -2.74 2.15
N LEU A 60 -0.25 -2.72 2.02
CA LEU A 60 -1.16 -2.89 3.14
C LEU A 60 -1.01 -4.28 3.76
N LEU A 61 -0.94 -5.33 2.94
CA LEU A 61 -0.78 -6.70 3.42
C LEU A 61 0.54 -6.89 4.18
N ASN A 62 1.63 -6.35 3.66
CA ASN A 62 2.93 -6.42 4.33
C ASN A 62 2.94 -5.67 5.67
N ILE A 63 2.23 -4.55 5.76
CA ILE A 63 2.11 -3.78 7.00
C ILE A 63 1.22 -4.51 8.01
N LEU A 64 0.02 -4.93 7.60
CA LEU A 64 -0.94 -5.64 8.46
C LEU A 64 -0.40 -6.98 8.97
N ALA A 65 0.44 -7.68 8.22
CA ALA A 65 1.10 -8.90 8.68
C ALA A 65 2.00 -8.69 9.92
N ILE A 66 2.50 -7.46 10.14
CA ILE A 66 3.44 -7.14 11.24
C ILE A 66 2.73 -6.39 12.39
N ILE A 67 1.70 -5.62 12.06
CA ILE A 67 0.89 -4.83 13.00
C ILE A 67 -0.62 -5.06 12.79
N PRO A 68 -1.13 -6.29 12.98
CA PRO A 68 -2.50 -6.67 12.62
C PRO A 68 -3.57 -5.89 13.37
N ASP A 69 -3.29 -5.41 14.58
CA ASP A 69 -4.22 -4.65 15.41
C ASP A 69 -4.39 -3.17 14.98
N THR A 70 -3.85 -2.81 13.82
CA THR A 70 -3.82 -1.42 13.32
C THR A 70 -5.01 -1.19 12.40
N LYS A 71 -5.77 -0.12 12.67
CA LYS A 71 -6.74 0.38 11.70
C LYS A 71 -6.00 1.11 10.59
N LEU A 72 -6.04 0.56 9.38
CA LEU A 72 -5.34 1.11 8.23
C LEU A 72 -6.35 1.70 7.24
N THR A 73 -6.21 3.00 6.99
CA THR A 73 -6.95 3.72 5.94
C THR A 73 -5.99 3.93 4.78
N ALA A 74 -6.39 3.54 3.57
CA ALA A 74 -5.61 3.79 2.37
C ALA A 74 -6.33 4.80 1.47
N LEU A 75 -5.57 5.65 0.80
CA LEU A 75 -6.06 6.66 -0.14
C LEU A 75 -5.22 6.63 -1.41
N ASP A 76 -5.88 6.51 -2.56
CA ASP A 76 -5.25 6.65 -3.87
C ASP A 76 -6.19 7.44 -4.80
N PRO A 77 -5.71 8.48 -5.50
CA PRO A 77 -6.55 9.27 -6.42
C PRO A 77 -6.84 8.52 -7.74
N SER A 78 -6.13 7.44 -8.05
CA SER A 78 -6.41 6.64 -9.25
C SER A 78 -7.62 5.74 -9.02
N GLU A 79 -8.71 6.03 -9.72
CA GLU A 79 -9.91 5.17 -9.75
C GLU A 79 -9.58 3.70 -10.02
N LYS A 80 -8.57 3.43 -10.87
CA LYS A 80 -8.17 2.05 -11.22
C LYS A 80 -7.40 1.34 -10.12
N MET A 81 -6.79 2.09 -9.20
CA MET A 81 -6.03 1.54 -8.07
C MET A 81 -6.85 1.48 -6.79
N SER A 82 -7.85 2.36 -6.66
CA SER A 82 -8.82 2.35 -5.56
C SER A 82 -9.59 1.03 -5.41
N ILE A 83 -9.67 0.19 -6.46
CA ILE A 83 -10.28 -1.14 -6.38
C ILE A 83 -9.61 -2.06 -5.34
N TRP A 84 -8.30 -1.91 -5.14
CA TRP A 84 -7.53 -2.72 -4.19
C TRP A 84 -7.62 -2.18 -2.75
N VAL A 85 -7.84 -0.87 -2.62
CA VAL A 85 -8.01 -0.19 -1.34
C VAL A 85 -9.36 -0.51 -0.71
N GLN A 86 -10.43 -0.54 -1.51
CA GLN A 86 -11.80 -0.81 -1.01
C GLN A 86 -12.01 -2.28 -0.58
N ALA A 87 -11.32 -3.22 -1.23
CA ALA A 87 -11.43 -4.65 -0.91
C ALA A 87 -10.97 -4.98 0.54
N LEU A 88 -10.08 -4.17 1.12
CA LEU A 88 -9.55 -4.36 2.47
C LEU A 88 -10.43 -3.75 3.57
N HIS A 89 -11.38 -2.87 3.24
CA HIS A 89 -12.34 -2.31 4.21
C HIS A 89 -13.49 -3.29 4.55
N CYS A 90 -13.77 -4.28 3.69
CA CYS A 90 -14.88 -5.24 3.87
C CYS A 90 -14.55 -6.44 4.77
N SER A 91 -13.35 -6.51 5.36
CA SER A 91 -12.97 -7.56 6.31
C SER A 91 -12.85 -6.96 7.72
N SER A 92 -13.99 -6.54 8.28
CA SER A 92 -14.14 -6.23 9.71
C SER A 92 -15.30 -7.04 10.27
#